data_AF-A0A927B9T6-F1
#
_entry.id   AF-A0A927B9T6-F1
#
_cell.length_a   1.000
_cell.length_b   1.000
_cell.length_c   1.000
_cell.angle_alpha   90.00
_cell.angle_beta   90.00
_cell.angle_gamma   90.00
#
_symmetry.space_group_name_H-M   'P 1'
#
loop_
_entity.id
_entity.type
_entity.pdbx_description
1 polymer ?
#
loop_
_entity_poly.entity_id
_entity_poly.type
_entity_poly.pdbx_seq_one_letter_code
_entity_poly.pdbx_strand_id
1 'polypeptide(L)'
;MTPDQDNPSEQASLLGSDALAVQEKLQNALQVFKDWGVNTAHFQPNPKTSKASGEILVLEEDIGYEDFIKVAQGQGWIKHKTYFPDENSRRFEEVWATEDKANAIHYIDDSISGTCFLWVRGPKINELLFEIVRRLPAYEPEELIEMASAASEHDEMVSALFRIGVGFPNFDSKAFRVFEAYLTAPTPLLRKATVQAIAYRMWPESTKLLEKVVQEDHDEGVRQFAESILNQVKHRSA
;
A
#
# COMPACT_ATOMS: atom_id res chain seq x y z
N MET A 1 -34.67 -34.78 -14.40
CA MET A 1 -34.14 -34.39 -13.08
C MET A 1 -33.22 -33.21 -13.30
N THR A 2 -33.75 -32.01 -13.11
CA THR A 2 -32.98 -30.75 -13.10
C THR A 2 -32.21 -30.68 -11.78
N PRO A 3 -30.90 -30.36 -11.77
CA PRO A 3 -30.18 -30.15 -10.53
C PRO A 3 -30.75 -28.92 -9.81
N ASP A 4 -30.92 -29.08 -8.51
CA ASP A 4 -31.39 -28.04 -7.59
C ASP A 4 -30.33 -26.93 -7.51
N GLN A 5 -30.64 -25.73 -7.99
CA GLN A 5 -29.68 -24.63 -8.13
C GLN A 5 -29.53 -23.76 -6.87
N ASP A 6 -30.20 -24.10 -5.77
CA ASP A 6 -30.32 -23.24 -4.58
C ASP A 6 -29.58 -23.79 -3.34
N ASN A 7 -28.50 -24.56 -3.50
CA ASN A 7 -27.67 -24.99 -2.36
C ASN A 7 -26.37 -24.15 -2.21
N PRO A 8 -26.39 -23.04 -1.45
CA PRO A 8 -25.19 -22.22 -1.20
C PRO A 8 -24.06 -22.95 -0.47
N SER A 9 -24.31 -24.13 0.12
CA SER A 9 -23.26 -24.92 0.78
C SER A 9 -22.35 -25.70 -0.19
N GLU A 10 -22.81 -25.98 -1.43
CA GLU A 10 -21.98 -26.63 -2.46
C GLU A 10 -21.11 -25.64 -3.23
N GLN A 11 -21.53 -24.38 -3.36
CA GLN A 11 -20.71 -23.34 -4.02
C GLN A 11 -19.49 -22.95 -3.18
N ALA A 12 -19.55 -23.10 -1.86
CA ALA A 12 -18.41 -22.88 -0.96
C ALA A 12 -17.31 -23.96 -1.08
N SER A 13 -17.63 -25.15 -1.61
CA SER A 13 -16.68 -26.26 -1.77
C SER A 13 -15.75 -26.13 -2.99
N LEU A 14 -16.00 -25.17 -3.88
CA LEU A 14 -15.22 -24.97 -5.12
C LEU A 14 -14.18 -23.85 -5.02
N LEU A 15 -14.14 -23.12 -3.91
CA LEU A 15 -13.09 -22.15 -3.62
C LEU A 15 -11.96 -22.91 -2.93
N GLY A 16 -10.84 -23.10 -3.63
CA GLY A 16 -9.63 -23.70 -3.03
C GLY A 16 -9.22 -22.95 -1.76
N SER A 17 -8.49 -23.62 -0.87
CA SER A 17 -7.99 -23.06 0.40
C SER A 17 -7.37 -21.67 0.27
N ASP A 18 -6.75 -21.40 -0.88
CA ASP A 18 -6.05 -20.17 -1.18
C ASP A 18 -7.01 -18.99 -1.43
N ALA A 19 -8.16 -19.24 -2.05
CA ALA A 19 -9.18 -18.21 -2.27
C ALA A 19 -9.84 -17.76 -0.96
N LEU A 20 -10.03 -18.69 -0.01
CA LEU A 20 -10.53 -18.39 1.33
C LEU A 20 -9.52 -17.57 2.14
N ALA A 21 -8.23 -17.89 2.09
CA ALA A 21 -7.18 -17.12 2.76
C ALA A 21 -7.06 -15.70 2.19
N VAL A 22 -7.17 -15.53 0.88
CA VAL A 22 -7.21 -14.22 0.22
C VAL A 22 -8.45 -13.44 0.63
N GLN A 23 -9.62 -14.07 0.64
CA GLN A 23 -10.86 -13.43 1.07
C GLN A 23 -10.79 -13.00 2.55
N GLU A 24 -10.20 -13.82 3.42
CA GLU A 24 -9.97 -13.47 4.83
C GLU A 24 -8.97 -12.32 4.98
N LYS A 25 -7.85 -12.31 4.22
CA LYS A 25 -6.92 -11.17 4.17
C LYS A 25 -7.63 -9.89 3.72
N LEU A 26 -8.48 -9.96 2.69
CA LEU A 26 -9.27 -8.83 2.20
C LEU A 26 -10.33 -8.39 3.23
N GLN A 27 -11.02 -9.31 3.90
CA GLN A 27 -11.98 -8.97 4.96
C GLN A 27 -11.30 -8.38 6.19
N ASN A 28 -10.13 -8.89 6.58
CA ASN A 28 -9.32 -8.31 7.65
C ASN A 28 -8.82 -6.93 7.24
N ALA A 29 -8.38 -6.74 6.00
CA ALA A 29 -8.02 -5.43 5.50
C ALA A 29 -9.22 -4.47 5.49
N LEU A 30 -10.40 -4.93 5.05
CA LEU A 30 -11.65 -4.17 5.09
C LEU A 30 -12.05 -3.79 6.51
N GLN A 31 -11.90 -4.71 7.47
CA GLN A 31 -12.19 -4.47 8.87
C GLN A 31 -11.20 -3.49 9.47
N VAL A 32 -9.90 -3.62 9.18
CA VAL A 32 -8.87 -2.62 9.50
C VAL A 32 -9.23 -1.26 8.91
N PHE A 33 -9.70 -1.19 7.66
CA PHE A 33 -10.16 0.06 7.03
C PHE A 33 -11.40 0.67 7.71
N LYS A 34 -12.36 -0.16 8.14
CA LYS A 34 -13.55 0.29 8.89
C LYS A 34 -13.19 0.77 10.29
N ASP A 35 -12.39 -0.01 11.01
CA ASP A 35 -11.91 0.30 12.38
C ASP A 35 -10.95 1.49 12.39
N TRP A 36 -10.30 1.77 11.26
CA TRP A 36 -9.41 2.91 11.07
C TRP A 36 -10.09 4.28 11.09
N GLY A 37 -11.43 4.40 11.01
CA GLY A 37 -12.11 5.71 10.98
C GLY A 37 -11.43 6.69 10.01
N VAL A 38 -10.97 6.17 8.87
CA VAL A 38 -9.64 6.40 8.28
C VAL A 38 -9.06 7.80 8.57
N ASN A 39 -7.99 7.85 9.38
CA ASN A 39 -7.11 9.01 9.53
C ASN A 39 -5.83 8.78 8.71
N THR A 40 -5.87 8.90 7.37
CA THR A 40 -4.64 8.87 6.54
C THR A 40 -3.78 10.12 6.74
N ALA A 41 -4.19 11.08 7.58
CA ALA A 41 -3.37 12.24 7.94
C ALA A 41 -2.06 11.85 8.66
N HIS A 42 -1.91 10.58 9.08
CA HIS A 42 -0.64 10.10 9.63
C HIS A 42 0.39 9.71 8.57
N PHE A 43 -0.01 9.46 7.31
CA PHE A 43 0.96 9.14 6.24
C PHE A 43 0.88 10.07 5.02
N GLN A 44 -0.17 10.87 4.88
CA GLN A 44 -0.02 12.11 4.13
C GLN A 44 0.81 13.05 4.99
N PRO A 45 2.02 13.48 4.55
CA PRO A 45 2.77 14.50 5.27
C PRO A 45 1.81 15.65 5.54
N ASN A 46 1.57 15.94 6.82
CA ASN A 46 0.56 16.90 7.23
C ASN A 46 0.80 18.22 6.46
N PRO A 47 -0.14 18.66 5.59
CA PRO A 47 0.10 19.80 4.72
C PRO A 47 0.31 21.11 5.50
N LYS A 48 -0.04 21.13 6.79
CA LYS A 48 0.15 22.28 7.69
C LYS A 48 1.53 22.34 8.34
N THR A 49 2.32 21.26 8.32
CA THR A 49 3.70 21.26 8.81
C THR A 49 4.66 21.15 7.63
N SER A 50 5.06 22.29 7.08
CA SER A 50 6.29 22.47 6.28
C SER A 50 6.59 21.42 5.20
N LYS A 51 6.49 21.82 3.92
CA LYS A 51 7.39 21.60 2.74
C LYS A 51 8.64 20.68 2.83
N ALA A 52 8.73 19.72 3.72
CA ALA A 52 9.83 18.77 3.80
C ALA A 52 9.58 17.74 2.69
N SER A 53 10.13 18.02 1.51
CA SER A 53 10.31 17.04 0.45
C SER A 53 11.06 15.84 1.03
N GLY A 54 10.56 14.65 0.78
CA GLY A 54 11.22 13.41 1.11
C GLY A 54 10.95 12.38 0.02
N GLU A 55 11.80 11.37 -0.03
CA GLU A 55 11.74 10.29 -1.00
C GLU A 55 11.32 9.00 -0.30
N ILE A 56 10.56 8.18 -1.02
CA ILE A 56 10.17 6.84 -0.58
C ILE A 56 11.10 5.83 -1.23
N LEU A 57 11.61 4.88 -0.44
CA LEU A 57 12.32 3.71 -0.94
C LEU A 57 11.55 2.46 -0.55
N VAL A 58 11.00 1.74 -1.52
CA VAL A 58 10.35 0.45 -1.29
C VAL A 58 11.44 -0.62 -1.19
N LEU A 59 11.59 -1.22 -0.02
CA LEU A 59 12.64 -2.22 0.20
C LEU A 59 12.30 -3.53 -0.53
N GLU A 60 13.34 -4.24 -0.96
CA GLU A 60 13.18 -5.58 -1.50
C GLU A 60 12.66 -6.56 -0.43
N GLU A 61 12.01 -7.64 -0.87
CA GLU A 61 11.29 -8.58 0.00
C GLU A 61 12.18 -9.30 1.03
N ASP A 62 13.46 -9.48 0.73
CA ASP A 62 14.43 -10.12 1.60
C ASP A 62 15.05 -9.15 2.63
N ILE A 63 14.73 -7.85 2.55
CA ILE A 63 15.24 -6.82 3.45
C ILE A 63 14.28 -6.60 4.62
N GLY A 64 14.69 -7.09 5.78
CA GLY A 64 13.91 -7.00 7.02
C GLY A 64 14.32 -5.86 7.95
N TYR A 65 13.58 -5.74 9.05
CA TYR A 65 13.86 -4.78 10.12
C TYR A 65 15.27 -4.94 10.70
N GLU A 66 15.75 -6.17 10.88
CA GLU A 66 17.10 -6.41 11.41
C GLU A 66 18.20 -5.86 10.51
N ASP A 67 18.02 -5.92 9.19
CA ASP A 67 18.99 -5.40 8.22
C ASP A 67 19.00 -3.88 8.24
N PHE A 68 17.82 -3.26 8.31
CA PHE A 68 17.71 -1.82 8.56
C PHE A 68 18.43 -1.41 9.85
N ILE A 69 18.24 -2.12 10.96
CA ILE A 69 18.89 -1.79 12.24
C ILE A 69 20.41 -1.89 12.15
N LYS A 70 20.95 -2.94 11.52
CA LYS A 70 22.40 -3.08 11.30
C LYS A 70 22.95 -1.89 10.53
N VAL A 71 22.27 -1.47 9.47
CA VAL A 71 22.68 -0.32 8.66
C VAL A 71 22.57 0.97 9.45
N ALA A 72 21.46 1.21 10.14
CA ALA A 72 21.24 2.40 10.94
C ALA A 72 22.30 2.59 12.03
N GLN A 73 22.61 1.52 12.76
CA GLN A 73 23.66 1.52 13.78
C GLN A 73 25.05 1.70 13.16
N GLY A 74 25.35 1.02 12.05
CA GLY A 74 26.61 1.16 11.33
C GLY A 74 26.85 2.57 10.76
N GLN A 75 25.79 3.32 10.48
CA GLN A 75 25.83 4.71 10.02
C GLN A 75 25.75 5.73 11.17
N GLY A 76 25.68 5.28 12.42
CA GLY A 76 25.56 6.16 13.59
C GLY A 76 24.23 6.90 13.67
N TRP A 77 23.17 6.41 13.03
CA TRP A 77 21.84 6.99 13.17
C TRP A 77 21.29 6.69 14.55
N ILE A 78 20.59 7.67 15.13
CA ILE A 78 20.05 7.60 16.48
C ILE A 78 18.55 7.40 16.39
N LYS A 79 18.04 6.34 17.02
CA LYS A 79 16.60 6.13 17.15
C LYS A 79 15.98 7.22 18.02
N HIS A 80 14.98 7.90 17.49
CA HIS A 80 14.24 8.94 18.22
C HIS A 80 12.92 8.44 18.78
N LYS A 81 12.15 7.71 17.99
CA LYS A 81 10.79 7.34 18.36
C LYS A 81 10.31 6.14 17.58
N THR A 82 9.43 5.37 18.20
CA THR A 82 8.62 4.32 17.57
C THR A 82 7.16 4.72 17.69
N TYR A 83 6.40 4.56 16.61
CA TYR A 83 4.97 4.84 16.52
C TYR A 83 4.22 3.55 16.18
N PHE A 84 3.15 3.29 16.92
CA PHE A 84 2.18 2.23 16.66
C PHE A 84 0.83 2.92 16.39
N PRO A 85 0.26 2.80 15.19
CA PRO A 85 -1.01 3.45 14.86
C PRO A 85 -2.19 2.95 15.69
N ASP A 86 -2.14 1.69 16.10
CA ASP A 86 -3.15 1.00 16.92
C ASP A 86 -2.47 -0.12 17.73
N GLU A 87 -3.02 -0.47 18.88
CA GLU A 87 -2.48 -1.50 19.79
C GLU A 87 -2.54 -2.91 19.18
N ASN A 88 -3.48 -3.16 18.26
CA ASN A 88 -3.63 -4.46 17.60
C ASN A 88 -2.95 -4.51 16.21
N SER A 89 -2.43 -3.37 15.73
CA SER A 89 -1.80 -3.32 14.43
C SER A 89 -0.35 -3.82 14.50
N ARG A 90 0.02 -4.69 13.56
CA ARG A 90 1.43 -5.05 13.34
C ARG A 90 2.22 -3.96 12.64
N ARG A 91 1.54 -2.95 12.07
CA ARG A 91 2.17 -1.81 11.45
C ARG A 91 2.91 -0.98 12.49
N PHE A 92 4.14 -0.59 12.19
CA PHE A 92 4.87 0.36 13.01
C PHE A 92 5.75 1.27 12.16
N GLU A 93 6.10 2.41 12.74
CA GLU A 93 7.06 3.36 12.17
C GLU A 93 8.14 3.65 13.21
N GLU A 94 9.41 3.54 12.80
CA GLU A 94 10.53 4.00 13.61
C GLU A 94 11.23 5.17 12.94
N VAL A 95 11.40 6.25 13.72
CA VAL A 95 12.09 7.47 13.28
C VAL A 95 13.50 7.45 13.80
N TRP A 96 14.43 7.49 12.86
CA TRP A 96 15.86 7.58 13.07
C TRP A 96 16.37 8.91 12.49
N ALA A 97 17.44 9.46 13.05
CA ALA A 97 18.06 10.65 12.50
C ALA A 97 19.58 10.61 12.61
N THR A 98 20.23 11.44 11.80
CA THR A 98 21.66 11.74 11.98
C THR A 98 21.90 12.45 13.32
N GLU A 99 23.13 12.42 13.83
CA GLU A 99 23.48 13.03 15.12
C GLU A 99 23.11 14.52 15.20
N ASP A 100 23.30 15.25 14.10
CA ASP A 100 22.93 16.65 13.94
C ASP A 100 21.41 16.89 13.74
N LYS A 101 20.63 15.80 13.64
CA LYS A 101 19.18 15.77 13.34
C LYS A 101 18.80 16.46 12.02
N ALA A 102 19.75 16.71 11.13
CA ALA A 102 19.50 17.35 9.85
C ALA A 102 18.73 16.43 8.90
N ASN A 103 19.02 15.13 8.94
CA ASN A 103 18.32 14.13 8.13
C ASN A 103 17.56 13.16 9.03
N ALA A 104 16.38 12.74 8.57
CA ALA A 104 15.55 11.76 9.24
C ALA A 104 15.19 10.63 8.28
N ILE A 105 15.23 9.41 8.81
CA ILE A 105 14.88 8.18 8.13
C ILE A 105 13.74 7.54 8.92
N HIS A 106 12.62 7.33 8.26
CA HIS A 106 11.47 6.67 8.85
C HIS A 106 11.42 5.25 8.27
N TYR A 107 11.71 4.23 9.09
CA TYR A 107 11.47 2.84 8.72
C TYR A 107 10.02 2.49 8.99
N ILE A 108 9.32 1.97 7.99
CA ILE A 108 7.90 1.65 8.09
C ILE A 108 7.69 0.21 7.64
N ASP A 109 7.21 -0.61 8.58
CA ASP A 109 6.67 -1.94 8.30
C ASP A 109 5.15 -1.77 8.23
N ASP A 110 4.60 -1.82 7.03
CA ASP A 110 3.18 -1.60 6.79
C ASP A 110 2.44 -2.89 6.47
N SER A 111 1.86 -3.49 7.51
CA SER A 111 1.07 -4.71 7.39
C SER A 111 -0.19 -4.58 6.51
N ILE A 112 -0.63 -3.35 6.17
CA ILE A 112 -1.80 -3.14 5.30
C ILE A 112 -1.43 -3.30 3.84
N SER A 113 -0.32 -2.69 3.42
CA SER A 113 0.23 -2.86 2.08
C SER A 113 1.08 -4.13 1.95
N GLY A 114 1.44 -4.76 3.07
CA GLY A 114 2.41 -5.87 3.11
C GLY A 114 3.80 -5.43 2.65
N THR A 115 4.12 -4.15 2.76
CA THR A 115 5.33 -3.55 2.19
C THR A 115 6.16 -2.88 3.28
N CYS A 116 7.46 -3.20 3.31
CA CYS A 116 8.44 -2.47 4.10
C CYS A 116 9.06 -1.36 3.24
N PHE A 117 9.13 -0.14 3.77
CA PHE A 117 9.69 0.98 3.03
C PHE A 117 10.31 2.02 3.95
N LEU A 118 11.14 2.88 3.37
CA LEU A 118 11.73 4.02 4.05
C LEU A 118 11.11 5.30 3.54
N TRP A 119 10.87 6.26 4.42
CA TRP A 119 10.67 7.66 4.05
C TRP A 119 11.85 8.49 4.54
N VAL A 120 12.61 9.02 3.59
CA VAL A 120 13.88 9.73 3.84
C VAL A 120 13.68 11.22 3.58
N ARG A 121 14.15 12.06 4.50
CA ARG A 121 14.05 13.52 4.36
C ARG A 121 15.24 14.24 4.98
N GLY A 122 15.61 15.38 4.40
CA GLY A 122 16.69 16.22 4.91
C GLY A 122 17.43 16.96 3.80
N PRO A 123 18.36 17.88 4.15
CA PRO A 123 19.08 18.68 3.18
C PRO A 123 20.09 17.89 2.34
N LYS A 124 20.48 16.68 2.78
CA LYS A 124 21.44 15.81 2.10
C LYS A 124 20.80 14.51 1.59
N ILE A 125 19.55 14.60 1.18
CA ILE A 125 18.75 13.42 0.82
C ILE A 125 19.42 12.54 -0.24
N ASN A 126 19.99 13.10 -1.30
CA ASN A 126 20.63 12.31 -2.36
C ASN A 126 21.87 11.53 -1.88
N GLU A 127 22.70 12.14 -1.04
CA GLU A 127 23.86 11.45 -0.43
C GLU A 127 23.38 10.31 0.48
N LEU A 128 22.35 10.57 1.27
CA LEU A 128 21.79 9.60 2.19
C LEU A 128 21.11 8.42 1.47
N LEU A 129 20.33 8.70 0.41
CA LEU A 129 19.71 7.68 -0.43
C LEU A 129 20.78 6.79 -1.06
N PHE A 130 21.85 7.39 -1.61
CA PHE A 130 22.97 6.64 -2.18
C PHE A 130 23.62 5.68 -1.17
N GLU A 131 23.82 6.13 0.08
CA GLU A 131 24.38 5.26 1.13
C GLU A 131 23.40 4.17 1.57
N ILE A 132 22.10 4.47 1.60
CA ILE A 132 21.03 3.52 1.95
C ILE A 132 20.96 2.40 0.91
N VAL A 133 20.76 2.71 -0.37
CA VAL A 133 20.49 1.71 -1.43
C VAL A 133 21.66 0.75 -1.64
N ARG A 134 22.89 1.16 -1.29
CA ARG A 134 24.08 0.29 -1.33
C ARG A 134 24.09 -0.81 -0.28
N ARG A 135 23.26 -0.70 0.77
CA ARG A 135 23.24 -1.61 1.92
C ARG A 135 21.86 -2.19 2.19
N LEU A 136 20.82 -1.50 1.75
CA LEU A 136 19.42 -1.90 1.80
C LEU A 136 18.90 -1.83 0.36
N PRO A 137 19.03 -2.94 -0.41
CA PRO A 137 18.41 -3.06 -1.71
C PRO A 137 16.94 -2.61 -1.68
N ALA A 138 16.57 -1.82 -2.68
CA ALA A 138 15.27 -1.20 -2.80
C ALA A 138 14.89 -1.16 -4.28
N TYR A 139 13.60 -1.37 -4.55
CA TYR A 139 13.09 -1.32 -5.91
C TYR A 139 13.13 0.11 -6.46
N GLU A 140 13.61 0.23 -7.69
CA GLU A 140 13.46 1.43 -8.50
C GLU A 140 11.99 1.56 -8.98
N PRO A 141 11.51 2.79 -9.27
CA PRO A 141 10.13 3.01 -9.71
C PRO A 141 9.73 2.18 -10.94
N GLU A 142 10.62 2.06 -11.93
CA GLU A 142 10.39 1.24 -13.12
C GLU A 142 10.24 -0.25 -12.78
N GLU A 143 11.03 -0.76 -11.84
CA GLU A 143 10.97 -2.16 -11.41
C GLU A 143 9.61 -2.47 -10.78
N LEU A 144 9.05 -1.55 -9.99
CA LEU A 144 7.71 -1.72 -9.41
C LEU A 144 6.62 -1.87 -10.48
N ILE A 145 6.72 -1.13 -11.58
CA ILE A 145 5.79 -1.21 -12.72
C ILE A 145 6.00 -2.52 -13.49
N GLU A 146 7.26 -2.92 -13.70
CA GLU A 146 7.61 -4.17 -14.35
C GLU A 146 7.14 -5.40 -13.56
N MET A 147 7.29 -5.38 -12.23
CA MET A 147 6.77 -6.41 -11.33
C MET A 147 5.26 -6.61 -11.52
N ALA A 148 4.49 -5.53 -11.60
CA ALA A 148 3.05 -5.64 -11.84
C ALA A 148 2.72 -6.21 -13.23
N SER A 149 3.60 -6.03 -14.21
CA SER A 149 3.41 -6.58 -15.55
C SER A 149 3.84 -8.06 -15.65
N ALA A 150 4.83 -8.46 -14.86
CA ALA A 150 5.39 -9.80 -14.82
C ALA A 150 4.67 -10.74 -13.84
N ALA A 151 3.95 -10.20 -12.85
CA ALA A 151 3.20 -10.96 -11.86
C ALA A 151 2.20 -11.91 -12.53
N SER A 152 2.27 -13.19 -12.14
CA SER A 152 1.49 -14.26 -12.76
C SER A 152 0.53 -14.92 -11.78
N GLU A 153 0.88 -14.90 -10.49
CA GLU A 153 0.06 -15.43 -9.41
C GLU A 153 -0.73 -14.34 -8.71
N HIS A 154 -1.88 -14.71 -8.13
CA HIS A 154 -2.80 -13.74 -7.50
C HIS A 154 -2.11 -12.91 -6.41
N ASP A 155 -1.36 -13.54 -5.52
CA ASP A 155 -0.68 -12.87 -4.41
C ASP A 155 0.44 -11.95 -4.91
N GLU A 156 1.15 -12.32 -5.97
CA GLU A 156 2.17 -11.47 -6.62
C GLU A 156 1.53 -10.21 -7.20
N MET A 157 0.41 -10.36 -7.89
CA MET A 157 -0.34 -9.26 -8.48
C MET A 157 -0.82 -8.27 -7.42
N VAL A 158 -1.42 -8.78 -6.34
CA VAL A 158 -1.88 -7.95 -5.21
C VAL A 158 -0.71 -7.20 -4.58
N SER A 159 0.41 -7.89 -4.33
CA SER A 159 1.60 -7.29 -3.74
C SER A 159 2.16 -6.18 -4.62
N ALA A 160 2.28 -6.41 -5.94
CA ALA A 160 2.76 -5.40 -6.88
C ALA A 160 1.87 -4.14 -6.92
N LEU A 161 0.55 -4.30 -6.87
CA LEU A 161 -0.39 -3.16 -6.81
C LEU A 161 -0.15 -2.29 -5.57
N PHE A 162 0.03 -2.89 -4.39
CA PHE A 162 0.31 -2.14 -3.18
C PHE A 162 1.69 -1.49 -3.18
N ARG A 163 2.72 -2.17 -3.69
CA ARG A 163 4.05 -1.57 -3.84
C ARG A 163 4.04 -0.35 -4.74
N ILE A 164 3.26 -0.37 -5.83
CA ILE A 164 3.05 0.82 -6.66
C ILE A 164 2.35 1.93 -5.84
N GLY A 165 1.31 1.59 -5.06
CA GLY A 165 0.63 2.56 -4.19
C GLY A 165 1.55 3.22 -3.16
N VAL A 166 2.55 2.47 -2.66
CA VAL A 166 3.56 2.96 -1.71
C VAL A 166 4.67 3.75 -2.42
N GLY A 167 5.27 3.19 -3.45
CA GLY A 167 6.47 3.69 -4.12
C GLY A 167 6.26 4.97 -4.94
N PHE A 168 5.01 5.32 -5.26
CA PHE A 168 4.68 6.53 -6.00
C PHE A 168 3.93 7.54 -5.09
N PRO A 169 4.65 8.34 -4.28
CA PRO A 169 3.99 9.33 -3.42
C PRO A 169 3.29 10.43 -4.23
N ASN A 170 3.78 10.77 -5.41
CA ASN A 170 3.14 11.73 -6.30
C ASN A 170 2.46 10.98 -7.45
N PHE A 171 1.49 11.65 -8.10
CA PHE A 171 0.83 11.06 -9.26
C PHE A 171 1.86 10.75 -10.35
N ASP A 172 1.86 9.49 -10.80
CA ASP A 172 2.62 9.04 -11.94
C ASP A 172 1.69 8.36 -12.94
N SER A 173 1.73 8.81 -14.18
CA SER A 173 0.81 8.33 -15.21
C SER A 173 1.06 6.89 -15.65
N LYS A 174 2.30 6.38 -15.56
CA LYS A 174 2.61 4.98 -15.88
C LYS A 174 2.12 4.06 -14.77
N ALA A 175 2.38 4.41 -13.51
CA ALA A 175 1.85 3.72 -12.34
C ALA A 175 0.31 3.68 -12.37
N PHE A 176 -0.34 4.81 -12.66
CA PHE A 176 -1.80 4.88 -12.73
C PHE A 176 -2.40 3.97 -13.81
N ARG A 177 -1.73 3.85 -14.97
CA ARG A 177 -2.16 2.93 -16.04
C ARG A 177 -2.14 1.46 -15.62
N VAL A 178 -1.25 1.09 -14.70
CA VAL A 178 -1.27 -0.27 -14.13
C VAL A 178 -2.61 -0.49 -13.42
N PHE A 179 -3.04 0.45 -12.57
CA PHE A 179 -4.34 0.35 -11.90
C PHE A 179 -5.51 0.28 -12.89
N GLU A 180 -5.49 1.11 -13.95
CA GLU A 180 -6.53 1.05 -15.00
C GLU A 180 -6.60 -0.34 -15.66
N ALA A 181 -5.45 -0.94 -15.98
CA ALA A 181 -5.39 -2.27 -16.56
C ALA A 181 -5.95 -3.33 -15.58
N TYR A 182 -5.53 -3.29 -14.32
CA TYR A 182 -5.95 -4.26 -13.30
C TYR A 182 -7.43 -4.12 -12.88
N LEU A 183 -8.06 -2.96 -13.08
CA LEU A 183 -9.51 -2.80 -12.96
C LEU A 183 -10.30 -3.49 -14.09
N THR A 184 -9.64 -4.00 -15.12
CA THR A 184 -10.28 -4.83 -16.16
C THR A 184 -10.07 -6.33 -15.93
N ALA A 185 -9.38 -6.71 -14.84
CA ALA A 185 -9.09 -8.09 -14.53
C ALA A 185 -10.36 -8.94 -14.43
N PRO A 186 -10.34 -10.22 -14.88
CA PRO A 186 -11.52 -11.07 -14.86
C PRO A 186 -12.01 -11.35 -13.43
N THR A 187 -11.10 -11.50 -12.48
CA THR A 187 -11.41 -11.85 -11.09
C THR A 187 -11.83 -10.62 -10.28
N PRO A 188 -13.04 -10.59 -9.69
CA PRO A 188 -13.49 -9.47 -8.85
C PRO A 188 -12.57 -9.18 -7.65
N LEU A 189 -11.94 -10.20 -7.07
CA LEU A 189 -11.00 -10.04 -5.96
C LEU A 189 -9.81 -9.15 -6.34
N LEU A 190 -9.26 -9.33 -7.55
CA LEU A 190 -8.13 -8.54 -8.01
C LEU A 190 -8.56 -7.09 -8.29
N ARG A 191 -9.75 -6.88 -8.86
CA ARG A 191 -10.31 -5.52 -9.03
C ARG A 191 -10.53 -4.82 -7.69
N LYS A 192 -11.01 -5.53 -6.66
CA LYS A 192 -11.09 -4.99 -5.28
C LYS A 192 -9.73 -4.63 -4.72
N ALA A 193 -8.73 -5.50 -4.88
CA ALA A 193 -7.36 -5.20 -4.46
C ALA A 193 -6.82 -3.95 -5.16
N THR A 194 -7.09 -3.77 -6.45
CA THR A 194 -6.75 -2.55 -7.20
C THR A 194 -7.43 -1.31 -6.66
N VAL A 195 -8.74 -1.37 -6.38
CA VAL A 195 -9.49 -0.29 -5.72
C VAL A 195 -8.85 0.06 -4.37
N GLN A 196 -8.41 -0.93 -3.60
CA GLN A 196 -7.76 -0.74 -2.31
C GLN A 196 -6.37 -0.11 -2.44
N ALA A 197 -5.55 -0.54 -3.42
CA ALA A 197 -4.24 0.03 -3.70
C ALA A 197 -4.34 1.49 -4.18
N ILE A 198 -5.32 1.80 -5.03
CA ILE A 198 -5.67 3.18 -5.40
C ILE A 198 -6.01 3.98 -4.14
N ALA A 199 -6.80 3.39 -3.23
CA ALA A 199 -7.25 4.07 -2.03
C ALA A 199 -6.15 4.33 -1.00
N TYR A 200 -5.12 3.49 -1.01
CA TYR A 200 -3.94 3.65 -0.15
C TYR A 200 -3.28 5.01 -0.36
N ARG A 201 -3.11 5.44 -1.62
CA ARG A 201 -2.47 6.70 -1.98
C ARG A 201 -3.47 7.85 -2.19
N MET A 202 -4.61 7.53 -2.79
CA MET A 202 -5.70 8.45 -3.09
C MET A 202 -5.24 9.72 -3.82
N TRP A 203 -4.58 9.56 -4.97
CA TRP A 203 -4.29 10.71 -5.83
C TRP A 203 -5.57 11.42 -6.26
N PRO A 204 -5.57 12.74 -6.51
CA PRO A 204 -6.75 13.46 -6.98
C PRO A 204 -7.44 12.81 -8.20
N GLU A 205 -6.64 12.29 -9.14
CA GLU A 205 -7.07 11.59 -10.35
C GLU A 205 -7.85 10.30 -10.06
N SER A 206 -7.60 9.67 -8.90
CA SER A 206 -8.22 8.42 -8.47
C SER A 206 -9.73 8.55 -8.30
N THR A 207 -10.23 9.73 -7.92
CA THR A 207 -11.66 9.97 -7.68
C THR A 207 -12.50 9.60 -8.90
N LYS A 208 -12.11 10.09 -10.08
CA LYS A 208 -12.84 9.82 -11.33
C LYS A 208 -12.79 8.35 -11.72
N LEU A 209 -11.64 7.71 -11.50
CA LEU A 209 -11.47 6.28 -11.77
C LEU A 209 -12.37 5.43 -10.86
N LEU A 210 -12.43 5.76 -9.57
CA LEU A 210 -13.31 5.06 -8.63
C LEU A 210 -14.79 5.32 -8.92
N GLU A 211 -15.18 6.54 -9.32
CA GLU A 211 -16.56 6.84 -9.74
C GLU A 211 -16.97 5.97 -10.94
N LYS A 212 -16.07 5.77 -11.90
CA LYS A 212 -16.28 4.87 -13.02
C LYS A 212 -16.47 3.42 -12.55
N VAL A 213 -15.65 2.95 -11.61
CA VAL A 213 -15.79 1.59 -11.03
C VAL A 213 -17.16 1.42 -10.38
N VAL A 214 -17.65 2.41 -9.61
CA VAL A 214 -18.98 2.38 -8.99
C VAL A 214 -20.10 2.26 -10.04
N GLN A 215 -19.94 2.91 -11.20
CA GLN A 215 -20.97 2.94 -12.24
C GLN A 215 -20.95 1.72 -13.17
N GLU A 216 -19.75 1.21 -13.49
CA GLU A 216 -19.54 0.34 -14.64
C GLU A 216 -19.03 -1.07 -14.29
N ASP A 217 -18.45 -1.30 -13.10
CA ASP A 217 -17.97 -2.65 -12.75
C ASP A 217 -19.15 -3.62 -12.73
N HIS A 218 -18.97 -4.84 -13.22
CA HIS A 218 -20.05 -5.83 -13.29
C HIS A 218 -20.31 -6.51 -11.94
N ASP A 219 -19.31 -6.57 -11.05
CA ASP A 219 -19.44 -7.15 -9.71
C ASP A 219 -19.97 -6.12 -8.71
N GLU A 220 -21.13 -6.41 -8.11
CA GLU A 220 -21.75 -5.53 -7.11
C GLU A 220 -20.83 -5.30 -5.90
N GLY A 221 -20.08 -6.31 -5.48
CA GLY A 221 -19.17 -6.18 -4.35
C GLY A 221 -18.01 -5.23 -4.64
N VAL A 222 -17.52 -5.18 -5.89
CA VAL A 222 -16.50 -4.20 -6.30
C VAL A 222 -17.09 -2.79 -6.30
N ARG A 223 -18.30 -2.61 -6.88
CA ARG A 223 -19.01 -1.32 -6.90
C ARG A 223 -19.20 -0.75 -5.49
N GLN A 224 -19.77 -1.55 -4.58
CA GLN A 224 -20.01 -1.14 -3.19
C GLN A 224 -18.71 -0.79 -2.46
N PHE A 225 -17.63 -1.53 -2.72
CA PHE A 225 -16.35 -1.26 -2.09
C PHE A 225 -15.74 0.08 -2.56
N ALA A 226 -15.76 0.34 -3.87
CA ALA A 226 -15.32 1.62 -4.42
C ALA A 226 -16.17 2.80 -3.91
N GLU A 227 -17.49 2.61 -3.79
CA GLU A 227 -18.40 3.62 -3.24
C GLU A 227 -18.08 3.94 -1.78
N SER A 228 -17.82 2.91 -0.96
CA SER A 228 -17.41 3.08 0.43
C SER A 228 -16.17 3.96 0.56
N ILE A 229 -15.16 3.72 -0.28
CA ILE A 229 -13.93 4.53 -0.32
C ILE A 229 -14.22 5.98 -0.72
N LEU A 230 -15.03 6.21 -1.76
CA LEU A 230 -15.37 7.57 -2.20
C LEU A 230 -16.11 8.36 -1.12
N ASN A 231 -17.03 7.73 -0.40
CA ASN A 231 -17.75 8.37 0.70
C ASN A 231 -16.80 8.80 1.82
N GLN A 232 -15.82 7.97 2.17
CA GLN A 232 -14.80 8.32 3.15
C GLN A 232 -13.94 9.50 2.72
N VAL A 233 -13.57 9.58 1.44
CA VAL A 233 -12.82 10.73 0.90
C VAL A 233 -13.63 12.03 1.01
N LYS A 234 -14.92 11.99 0.61
CA LYS A 234 -15.81 13.17 0.67
C LYS A 234 -15.97 13.70 2.09
N HIS A 235 -16.09 12.82 3.09
CA HIS A 235 -16.20 13.22 4.49
C HIS A 235 -14.96 13.93 5.05
N ARG A 236 -13.79 13.80 4.43
CA ARG A 236 -12.55 14.47 4.86
C ARG A 236 -12.33 15.83 4.23
N SER A 237 -12.92 16.08 3.06
CA SER A 237 -12.79 17.36 2.35
C SER A 237 -13.82 18.40 2.80
N ALA A 238 -14.78 18.00 3.63
CA ALA A 238 -15.78 18.87 4.26
C ALA A 238 -15.29 19.43 5.60
#